data_AF-A0A1F5YF27-F1
#
_entry.id   AF-A0A1F5YF27-F1
#
_cell.length_a   1.000
_cell.length_b   1.000
_cell.length_c   1.000
_cell.angle_alpha   90.00
_cell.angle_beta   90.00
_cell.angle_gamma   90.00
#
_symmetry.space_group_name_H-M   'P 1'
#
loop_
_entity.id
_entity.type
_entity.pdbx_description
1 polymer ?
#
loop_
_entity_poly.entity_id
_entity_poly.type
_entity_poly.pdbx_seq_one_letter_code
_entity_poly.pdbx_strand_id
1 'polypeptide(L)'
;MKKHIILFFISSILLVLFLLIRNNQPYDDEFFHYNQIKLFMNKQFKLNPYLTVIPGYHFLLALIAKISQLSSLSQLRFINFLLTIFSVHLFYLTAKKISPEHYLIKTVQFAFLPIFFPYRFLFYIENLSVPLVFLSLYLFLINKKNLSYFSALISLTVKQTNIIWMIFLFVLNCFEYQKLRKLPKLTIFIKDNFLFFISLLLFMFFFLFNKGIALGVTKNMHPDFFISLGNIYWALFMFFLLFFPLNLTNFRIIMPIFFKKKLLLATLLFLLISTLTFKNSHPWNQNFELLRNWPLIFFSKTLFNSLIYGIIVIYSLYSLVVNPLTENRFYLLYPFSFFSLLPIWLIDSRYLIIPFSLYILFRRTNNILLELAVVGEFIALSLFFYWGYLNQLFYL
;
A
#
# COMPACT_ATOMS: atom_id res chain seq x y z
N MET A 1 9.48 27.05 12.30
CA MET A 1 10.66 27.00 11.40
C MET A 1 11.17 25.59 11.13
N LYS A 2 11.71 24.83 12.12
CA LYS A 2 12.29 23.48 11.92
C LYS A 2 11.41 22.44 11.16
N LYS A 3 10.08 22.54 11.26
CA LYS A 3 9.11 21.58 10.68
C LYS A 3 9.00 21.66 9.16
N HIS A 4 8.97 22.88 8.61
CA HIS A 4 8.89 23.09 7.15
C HIS A 4 10.23 22.75 6.47
N ILE A 5 11.34 22.86 7.21
CA ILE A 5 12.68 22.52 6.71
C ILE A 5 12.77 21.04 6.35
N ILE A 6 12.20 20.13 7.16
CA ILE A 6 12.27 18.69 6.89
C ILE A 6 11.46 18.32 5.64
N LEU A 7 10.24 18.84 5.50
CA LEU A 7 9.42 18.58 4.31
C LEU A 7 10.08 19.15 3.06
N PHE A 8 10.66 20.34 3.16
CA PHE A 8 11.44 20.95 2.09
C PHE A 8 12.63 20.07 1.72
N PHE A 9 13.43 19.64 2.69
CA PHE A 9 14.59 18.78 2.48
C PHE A 9 14.23 17.43 1.84
N ILE A 10 13.17 16.76 2.31
CA ILE A 10 12.65 15.53 1.69
C ILE A 10 12.25 15.81 0.25
N SER A 11 11.50 16.88 0.00
CA SER A 11 11.06 17.25 -1.35
C SER A 11 12.24 17.57 -2.27
N SER A 12 13.29 18.23 -1.77
CA SER A 12 14.53 18.51 -2.51
C SER A 12 15.28 17.23 -2.87
N ILE A 13 15.43 16.28 -1.94
CA ILE A 13 16.04 14.98 -2.24
C ILE A 13 15.23 14.24 -3.30
N LEU A 14 13.91 14.14 -3.11
CA LEU A 14 13.04 13.48 -4.07
C LEU A 14 13.08 14.17 -5.44
N LEU A 15 13.22 15.49 -5.49
CA LEU A 15 13.36 16.23 -6.74
C LEU A 15 14.68 15.88 -7.44
N VAL A 16 15.80 15.84 -6.73
CA VAL A 16 17.10 15.43 -7.32
C VAL A 16 16.99 14.02 -7.90
N LEU A 17 16.43 13.07 -7.14
CA LEU A 17 16.23 11.71 -7.64
C LEU A 17 15.26 11.66 -8.82
N PHE A 18 14.19 12.44 -8.82
CA PHE A 18 13.31 12.55 -9.98
C PHE A 18 14.08 13.03 -11.22
N LEU A 19 14.93 14.06 -11.08
CA LEU A 19 15.70 14.63 -12.18
C LEU A 19 16.65 13.61 -12.83
N LEU A 20 17.17 12.66 -12.06
CA LEU A 20 18.08 11.61 -12.54
C LEU A 20 17.37 10.54 -13.40
N ILE A 21 16.11 10.19 -13.08
CA ILE A 21 15.39 9.08 -13.77
C ILE A 21 14.39 9.55 -14.83
N ARG A 22 13.97 10.83 -14.80
CA ARG A 22 12.83 11.34 -15.61
C ARG A 22 12.92 11.08 -17.11
N ASN A 23 14.13 10.96 -17.67
CA ASN A 23 14.38 10.80 -19.10
C ASN A 23 14.57 9.35 -19.54
N ASN A 24 14.61 8.39 -18.62
CA ASN A 24 14.79 6.98 -18.96
C ASN A 24 13.54 6.45 -19.69
N GLN A 25 13.67 5.35 -20.43
CA GLN A 25 12.52 4.71 -21.07
C GLN A 25 11.49 4.24 -20.02
N PRO A 26 10.22 4.03 -20.40
CA PRO A 26 9.22 3.44 -19.50
C PRO A 26 9.64 2.06 -18.99
N TYR A 27 9.40 1.81 -17.70
CA TYR A 27 9.73 0.55 -17.02
C TYR A 27 8.51 -0.34 -16.82
N ASP A 28 8.59 -1.63 -17.16
CA ASP A 28 7.54 -2.63 -16.91
C ASP A 28 6.12 -2.12 -17.26
N ASP A 29 5.22 -2.11 -16.28
CA ASP A 29 3.82 -1.67 -16.39
C ASP A 29 3.68 -0.19 -16.77
N GLU A 30 4.72 0.63 -16.54
CA GLU A 30 4.72 2.06 -16.87
C GLU A 30 4.40 2.30 -18.34
N PHE A 31 4.82 1.40 -19.23
CA PHE A 31 4.54 1.50 -20.66
C PHE A 31 3.02 1.52 -20.94
N PHE A 32 2.26 0.62 -20.30
CA PHE A 32 0.80 0.56 -20.48
C PHE A 32 0.11 1.79 -19.89
N HIS A 33 0.61 2.29 -18.74
CA HIS A 33 0.11 3.53 -18.14
C HIS A 33 0.38 4.75 -19.03
N TYR A 34 1.59 4.91 -19.53
CA TYR A 34 1.96 6.00 -20.43
C TYR A 34 1.10 6.01 -21.70
N ASN A 35 0.92 4.85 -22.33
CA ASN A 35 0.10 4.72 -23.54
C ASN A 35 -1.36 5.10 -23.30
N GLN A 36 -1.95 4.67 -22.18
CA GLN A 36 -3.33 5.05 -21.86
C GLN A 36 -3.49 6.56 -21.62
N ILE A 37 -2.51 7.22 -20.99
CA ILE A 37 -2.51 8.67 -20.83
C ILE A 37 -2.49 9.35 -22.21
N LYS A 38 -1.63 8.87 -23.12
CA LYS A 38 -1.54 9.40 -24.49
C LYS A 38 -2.84 9.24 -25.29
N LEU A 39 -3.51 8.08 -25.18
CA LEU A 39 -4.82 7.87 -25.81
C LEU A 39 -5.82 8.95 -25.38
N PHE A 40 -5.93 9.21 -24.07
CA PHE A 40 -6.83 10.23 -23.55
C PHE A 40 -6.44 11.66 -23.94
N MET A 41 -5.13 11.99 -23.97
CA MET A 41 -4.66 13.28 -24.48
C MET A 41 -5.11 13.52 -25.92
N ASN A 42 -5.10 12.46 -26.75
CA ASN A 42 -5.53 12.47 -28.14
C ASN A 42 -7.06 12.36 -28.33
N LYS A 43 -7.86 12.52 -27.25
CA LYS A 43 -9.33 12.37 -27.24
C LYS A 43 -9.81 10.97 -27.67
N GLN A 44 -8.95 9.95 -27.57
CA GLN A 44 -9.31 8.57 -27.84
C GLN A 44 -9.71 7.88 -26.53
N PHE A 45 -11.01 7.83 -26.24
CA PHE A 45 -11.58 7.25 -25.01
C PHE A 45 -11.68 5.72 -25.07
N LYS A 46 -10.64 5.06 -25.58
CA LYS A 46 -10.52 3.59 -25.61
C LYS A 46 -9.69 3.13 -24.43
N LEU A 47 -10.04 1.97 -23.87
CA LEU A 47 -9.24 1.32 -22.83
C LEU A 47 -8.13 0.49 -23.49
N ASN A 48 -6.90 0.64 -23.02
CA ASN A 48 -5.80 -0.23 -23.36
C ASN A 48 -6.13 -1.65 -22.85
N PRO A 49 -6.13 -2.68 -23.72
CA PRO A 49 -6.59 -4.02 -23.35
C PRO A 49 -5.80 -4.64 -22.19
N TYR A 50 -4.55 -4.23 -21.96
CA TYR A 50 -3.70 -4.77 -20.91
C TYR A 50 -3.89 -4.09 -19.54
N LEU A 51 -4.71 -3.04 -19.45
CA LEU A 51 -5.05 -2.42 -18.17
C LEU A 51 -6.17 -3.16 -17.45
N THR A 52 -5.93 -3.46 -16.18
CA THR A 52 -6.87 -4.17 -15.29
C THR A 52 -7.68 -3.25 -14.40
N VAL A 53 -7.45 -1.94 -14.49
CA VAL A 53 -8.01 -0.92 -13.62
C VAL A 53 -8.88 0.06 -14.38
N ILE A 54 -9.87 0.64 -13.69
CA ILE A 54 -10.57 1.82 -14.19
C ILE A 54 -9.52 2.92 -14.42
N PRO A 55 -9.48 3.58 -15.59
CA PRO A 55 -8.38 4.46 -15.96
C PRO A 55 -8.53 5.88 -15.38
N GLY A 56 -9.04 6.02 -14.15
CA GLY A 56 -9.25 7.32 -13.50
C GLY A 56 -7.94 8.08 -13.25
N TYR A 57 -6.87 7.37 -12.89
CA TYR A 57 -5.52 7.91 -12.82
C TYR A 57 -5.06 8.50 -14.15
N HIS A 58 -5.19 7.71 -15.22
CA HIS A 58 -4.73 8.11 -16.54
C HIS A 58 -5.51 9.31 -17.08
N PHE A 59 -6.82 9.35 -16.82
CA PHE A 59 -7.67 10.47 -17.21
C PHE A 59 -7.26 11.76 -16.49
N LEU A 60 -7.01 11.71 -15.18
CA LEU A 60 -6.56 12.88 -14.42
C LEU A 60 -5.22 13.40 -14.97
N LEU A 61 -4.24 12.52 -15.18
CA LEU A 61 -2.94 12.91 -15.72
C LEU A 61 -3.07 13.51 -17.12
N ALA A 62 -3.87 12.89 -18.01
CA ALA A 62 -4.11 13.40 -19.36
C ALA A 62 -4.79 14.77 -19.34
N LEU A 63 -5.74 15.00 -18.42
CA LEU A 63 -6.42 16.28 -18.27
C LEU A 63 -5.45 17.39 -17.83
N ILE A 64 -4.67 17.15 -16.77
CA ILE A 64 -3.66 18.10 -16.28
C ILE A 64 -2.64 18.39 -17.39
N ALA A 65 -2.13 17.34 -18.05
CA ALA A 65 -1.18 17.45 -19.13
C ALA A 65 -1.70 18.32 -20.27
N LYS A 66 -2.95 18.12 -20.68
CA LYS A 66 -3.57 18.88 -21.76
C LYS A 66 -3.80 20.35 -21.39
N ILE A 67 -4.24 20.64 -20.16
CA ILE A 67 -4.43 22.02 -19.66
C ILE A 67 -3.07 22.73 -19.59
N SER A 68 -2.03 22.04 -19.12
CA SER A 68 -0.68 22.59 -18.98
C SER A 68 0.18 22.49 -20.26
N GLN A 69 -0.37 21.98 -21.37
CA GLN A 69 0.34 21.75 -22.63
C GLN A 69 1.62 20.91 -22.49
N LEU A 70 1.63 19.99 -21.52
CA LEU A 70 2.72 19.07 -21.24
C LEU A 70 2.47 17.77 -22.00
N SER A 71 3.47 17.28 -22.73
CA SER A 71 3.29 16.09 -23.57
C SER A 71 4.48 15.15 -23.64
N SER A 72 5.68 15.57 -23.25
CA SER A 72 6.82 14.65 -23.23
C SER A 72 6.73 13.66 -22.06
N LEU A 73 7.43 12.53 -22.18
CA LEU A 73 7.52 11.52 -21.12
C LEU A 73 7.94 12.14 -19.79
N SER A 74 9.04 12.89 -19.78
CA SER A 74 9.55 13.56 -18.58
C SER A 74 8.57 14.57 -17.99
N GLN A 75 7.83 15.31 -18.82
CA GLN A 75 6.84 16.28 -18.34
C GLN A 75 5.63 15.59 -17.70
N LEU A 76 5.16 14.48 -18.28
CA LEU A 76 4.10 13.68 -17.68
C LEU A 76 4.58 13.06 -16.36
N ARG A 77 5.81 12.53 -16.31
CA ARG A 77 6.39 12.02 -15.05
C ARG A 77 6.52 13.13 -14.00
N PHE A 78 6.75 14.38 -14.40
CA PHE A 78 6.74 15.52 -13.48
C PHE A 78 5.36 15.74 -12.86
N ILE A 79 4.26 15.64 -13.63
CA ILE A 79 2.89 15.70 -13.07
C ILE A 79 2.70 14.58 -12.02
N ASN A 80 3.13 13.36 -12.33
CA ASN A 80 3.08 12.24 -11.39
C ASN A 80 3.93 12.49 -10.13
N PHE A 81 5.12 13.08 -10.30
CA PHE A 81 6.00 13.45 -9.19
C PHE A 81 5.33 14.48 -8.25
N LEU A 82 4.54 15.42 -8.77
CA LEU A 82 3.76 16.32 -7.92
C LEU A 82 2.75 15.57 -7.04
N LEU A 83 2.14 14.49 -7.56
CA LEU A 83 1.28 13.61 -6.76
C LEU A 83 2.08 12.87 -5.67
N THR A 84 3.33 12.50 -5.95
CA THR A 84 4.25 11.96 -4.94
C THR A 84 4.49 12.96 -3.80
N ILE A 85 4.81 14.22 -4.12
CA ILE A 85 5.00 15.27 -3.10
C ILE A 85 3.72 15.50 -2.30
N PHE A 86 2.58 15.53 -2.98
CA PHE A 86 1.27 15.61 -2.35
C PHE A 86 1.02 14.43 -1.39
N SER A 87 1.41 13.20 -1.77
CA SER A 87 1.27 12.02 -0.91
C SER A 87 2.08 12.13 0.38
N VAL A 88 3.32 12.62 0.31
CA VAL A 88 4.18 12.82 1.49
C VAL A 88 3.59 13.91 2.39
N HIS A 89 3.07 14.99 1.80
CA HIS A 89 2.41 16.04 2.55
C HIS A 89 1.13 15.57 3.25
N LEU A 90 0.27 14.82 2.56
CA LEU A 90 -0.94 14.24 3.17
C LEU A 90 -0.59 13.26 4.28
N PHE A 91 0.41 12.41 4.08
CA PHE A 91 0.89 11.50 5.12
C PHE A 91 1.34 12.30 6.35
N TYR A 92 2.13 13.36 6.15
CA TYR A 92 2.56 14.26 7.21
C TYR A 92 1.39 14.86 8.01
N LEU A 93 0.36 15.37 7.32
CA LEU A 93 -0.82 15.95 7.97
C LEU A 93 -1.58 14.89 8.78
N THR A 94 -1.72 13.69 8.24
CA THR A 94 -2.40 12.57 8.89
C THR A 94 -1.61 12.09 10.11
N ALA A 95 -0.29 11.93 9.96
CA ALA A 95 0.61 11.54 11.04
C ALA A 95 0.61 12.57 12.17
N LYS A 96 0.54 13.87 11.85
CA LYS A 96 0.43 14.93 12.85
C LYS A 96 -0.87 14.85 13.66
N LYS A 97 -1.95 14.32 13.09
CA LYS A 97 -3.22 14.13 13.82
C LYS A 97 -3.20 12.89 14.72
N ILE A 98 -2.54 11.82 14.31
CA ILE A 98 -2.52 10.54 15.05
C ILE A 98 -1.38 10.48 16.07
N SER A 99 -0.21 11.02 15.74
CA SER A 99 0.98 10.98 16.57
C SER A 99 1.72 12.33 16.53
N PRO A 100 1.20 13.35 17.26
CA PRO A 100 1.73 14.72 17.23
C PRO A 100 3.20 14.85 17.64
N GLU A 101 3.73 13.88 18.39
CA GLU A 101 5.11 13.88 18.86
C GLU A 101 6.10 13.30 17.84
N HIS A 102 5.64 12.36 17.00
CA HIS A 102 6.52 11.56 16.14
C HIS A 102 6.13 11.59 14.64
N TYR A 103 5.25 12.49 14.25
CA TYR A 103 4.81 12.64 12.85
C TYR A 103 5.96 12.83 11.86
N LEU A 104 7.04 13.53 12.25
CA LEU A 104 8.18 13.78 11.36
C LEU A 104 8.92 12.48 11.01
N ILE A 105 9.27 11.66 12.00
CA ILE A 105 10.02 10.43 11.76
C ILE A 105 9.18 9.41 10.97
N LYS A 106 7.87 9.33 11.27
CA LYS A 106 6.92 8.54 10.48
C LYS A 106 6.79 9.03 9.05
N THR A 107 6.82 10.35 8.84
CA THR A 107 6.80 10.95 7.49
C THR A 107 8.05 10.57 6.70
N VAL A 108 9.23 10.57 7.33
CA VAL A 108 10.47 10.13 6.69
C VAL A 108 10.39 8.64 6.34
N GLN A 109 9.91 7.80 7.27
CA GLN A 109 9.67 6.37 7.00
C GLN A 109 8.71 6.16 5.83
N PHE A 110 7.62 6.93 5.72
CA PHE A 110 6.73 6.83 4.56
C PHE A 110 7.39 7.31 3.27
N ALA A 111 8.08 8.46 3.30
CA ALA A 111 8.74 9.03 2.14
C ALA A 111 9.77 8.05 1.53
N PHE A 112 10.52 7.35 2.40
CA PHE A 112 11.52 6.34 2.05
C PHE A 112 11.02 4.91 2.30
N LEU A 113 9.72 4.64 2.18
CA LEU A 113 9.20 3.28 2.28
C LEU A 113 9.74 2.45 1.09
N PRO A 114 10.62 1.45 1.29
CA PRO A 114 11.40 0.87 0.19
C PRO A 114 10.57 0.26 -0.91
N ILE A 115 9.48 -0.43 -0.56
CA ILE A 115 8.56 -1.06 -1.51
C ILE A 115 7.72 -0.08 -2.32
N PHE A 116 7.65 1.19 -1.93
CA PHE A 116 6.95 2.23 -2.69
C PHE A 116 7.94 3.11 -3.46
N PHE A 117 9.18 3.20 -2.97
CA PHE A 117 10.12 4.25 -3.35
C PHE A 117 10.42 4.32 -4.85
N PRO A 118 10.74 3.22 -5.57
CA PRO A 118 11.04 3.33 -7.00
C PRO A 118 9.84 3.80 -7.83
N TYR A 119 8.64 3.37 -7.46
CA TYR A 119 7.40 3.72 -8.16
C TYR A 119 7.02 5.20 -8.02
N ARG A 120 7.56 5.92 -7.03
CA ARG A 120 7.28 7.35 -6.79
C ARG A 120 7.65 8.26 -7.96
N PHE A 121 8.57 7.80 -8.81
CA PHE A 121 9.13 8.59 -9.91
C PHE A 121 8.58 8.18 -11.29
N LEU A 122 7.77 7.13 -11.35
CA LEU A 122 7.31 6.45 -12.55
C LEU A 122 5.77 6.42 -12.64
N PHE A 123 5.18 6.11 -13.80
CA PHE A 123 3.70 6.02 -13.92
C PHE A 123 3.11 4.77 -13.29
N TYR A 124 2.91 4.84 -11.98
CA TYR A 124 2.18 3.84 -11.21
C TYR A 124 0.96 4.48 -10.54
N ILE A 125 -0.16 3.76 -10.60
CA ILE A 125 -1.45 4.23 -10.06
C ILE A 125 -1.41 4.45 -8.54
N GLU A 126 -0.47 3.79 -7.86
CA GLU A 126 -0.18 3.96 -6.43
C GLU A 126 0.08 5.43 -6.07
N ASN A 127 0.70 6.20 -6.98
CA ASN A 127 1.01 7.62 -6.76
C ASN A 127 -0.24 8.50 -6.63
N LEU A 128 -1.42 8.03 -7.06
CA LEU A 128 -2.70 8.69 -6.83
C LEU A 128 -3.59 7.92 -5.85
N SER A 129 -3.58 6.59 -5.92
CA SER A 129 -4.38 5.71 -5.07
C SER A 129 -4.07 5.92 -3.58
N VAL A 130 -2.78 5.90 -3.23
CA VAL A 130 -2.32 6.05 -1.84
C VAL A 130 -2.67 7.43 -1.25
N PRO A 131 -2.37 8.57 -1.90
CA PRO A 131 -2.79 9.86 -1.37
C PRO A 131 -4.31 10.02 -1.25
N LEU A 132 -5.12 9.44 -2.15
CA LEU A 132 -6.58 9.48 -2.00
C LEU A 132 -7.07 8.73 -0.76
N VAL A 133 -6.47 7.58 -0.44
CA VAL A 133 -6.78 6.84 0.80
C VAL A 133 -6.35 7.65 2.04
N PHE A 134 -5.19 8.31 2.02
CA PHE A 134 -4.79 9.20 3.13
C PHE A 134 -5.64 10.45 3.22
N LEU A 135 -6.04 11.04 2.10
CA LEU A 135 -6.96 12.17 2.09
C LEU A 135 -8.29 11.77 2.73
N SER A 136 -8.82 10.59 2.38
CA SER A 136 -10.01 10.04 3.03
C SER A 136 -9.82 9.87 4.53
N LEU A 137 -8.71 9.26 4.98
CA LEU A 137 -8.43 9.09 6.40
C LEU A 137 -8.24 10.43 7.12
N TYR A 138 -7.50 11.38 6.53
CA TYR A 138 -7.31 12.72 7.09
C TYR A 138 -8.62 13.47 7.25
N LEU A 139 -9.46 13.49 6.21
CA LEU A 139 -10.79 14.10 6.22
C LEU A 139 -11.69 13.47 7.28
N PHE A 140 -11.62 12.14 7.44
CA PHE A 140 -12.30 11.44 8.52
C PHE A 140 -11.85 11.94 9.90
N LEU A 141 -10.53 12.01 10.14
CA LEU A 141 -9.95 12.45 11.41
C LEU A 141 -10.27 13.92 11.76
N ILE A 142 -10.58 14.77 10.78
CA ILE A 142 -11.03 16.15 11.01
C ILE A 142 -12.56 16.30 10.95
N ASN A 143 -13.30 15.20 11.10
CA ASN A 143 -14.76 15.14 11.12
C ASN A 143 -15.46 15.62 9.82
N LYS A 144 -14.78 15.57 8.68
CA LYS A 144 -15.34 15.87 7.35
C LYS A 144 -15.73 14.55 6.64
N LYS A 145 -16.66 13.80 7.25
CA LYS A 145 -17.03 12.41 6.85
C LYS A 145 -17.51 12.30 5.40
N ASN A 146 -18.34 13.23 4.94
CA ASN A 146 -18.83 13.22 3.56
C ASN A 146 -17.68 13.38 2.54
N LEU A 147 -16.76 14.31 2.79
CA LEU A 147 -15.59 14.49 1.93
C LEU A 147 -14.65 13.28 2.01
N SER A 148 -14.56 12.62 3.17
CA SER A 148 -13.78 11.39 3.34
C SER A 148 -14.28 10.28 2.41
N TYR A 149 -15.60 10.00 2.43
CA TYR A 149 -16.21 8.99 1.56
C TYR A 149 -16.15 9.39 0.09
N PHE A 150 -16.29 10.67 -0.24
CA PHE A 150 -16.12 11.15 -1.61
C PHE A 150 -14.69 10.91 -2.13
N SER A 151 -13.67 11.22 -1.33
CA SER A 151 -12.28 10.89 -1.67
C SER A 151 -12.07 9.38 -1.82
N ALA A 152 -12.75 8.57 -1.00
CA ALA A 152 -12.65 7.11 -1.08
C ALA A 152 -13.29 6.59 -2.37
N LEU A 153 -14.44 7.15 -2.76
CA LEU A 153 -15.09 6.87 -4.04
C LEU A 153 -14.19 7.21 -5.23
N ILE A 154 -13.54 8.37 -5.23
CA ILE A 154 -12.57 8.74 -6.28
C ILE A 154 -11.45 7.69 -6.35
N SER A 155 -10.97 7.22 -5.19
CA SER A 155 -9.91 6.20 -5.12
C SER A 155 -10.31 4.88 -5.80
N LEU A 156 -11.62 4.54 -5.83
CA LEU A 156 -12.12 3.35 -6.53
C LEU A 156 -11.98 3.46 -8.05
N THR A 157 -12.00 4.68 -8.58
CA THR A 157 -11.77 4.93 -10.02
C THR A 157 -10.30 4.81 -10.42
N VAL A 158 -9.40 4.72 -9.43
CA VAL A 158 -7.97 4.50 -9.63
C VAL A 158 -7.60 3.05 -9.36
N LYS A 159 -8.11 2.48 -8.26
CA LYS A 159 -7.83 1.10 -7.84
C LYS A 159 -9.03 0.52 -7.10
N GLN A 160 -9.68 -0.47 -7.71
CA GLN A 160 -10.91 -1.09 -7.22
C GLN A 160 -10.74 -1.76 -5.86
N THR A 161 -9.54 -2.29 -5.57
CA THR A 161 -9.22 -2.90 -4.27
C THR A 161 -9.32 -1.92 -3.10
N ASN A 162 -9.37 -0.61 -3.36
CA ASN A 162 -9.55 0.40 -2.32
C ASN A 162 -10.94 0.37 -1.66
N ILE A 163 -11.88 -0.41 -2.19
CA ILE A 163 -13.19 -0.64 -1.55
C ILE A 163 -13.04 -1.10 -0.09
N ILE A 164 -12.00 -1.89 0.18
CA ILE A 164 -11.70 -2.42 1.51
C ILE A 164 -11.32 -1.29 2.48
N TRP A 165 -10.57 -0.29 2.01
CA TRP A 165 -10.19 0.88 2.81
C TRP A 165 -11.38 1.84 3.03
N MET A 166 -12.32 1.90 2.09
CA MET A 166 -13.58 2.63 2.28
C MET A 166 -14.45 1.97 3.37
N ILE A 167 -14.56 0.64 3.34
CA ILE A 167 -15.28 -0.12 4.39
C ILE A 167 -14.56 0.03 5.74
N PHE A 168 -13.22 0.03 5.74
CA PHE A 168 -12.43 0.31 6.95
C PHE A 168 -12.80 1.65 7.59
N LEU A 169 -12.90 2.73 6.80
CA LEU A 169 -13.33 4.04 7.29
C LEU A 169 -14.76 4.04 7.83
N PHE A 170 -15.67 3.31 7.17
CA PHE A 170 -17.04 3.14 7.65
C PHE A 170 -17.08 2.39 8.99
N VAL A 171 -16.33 1.31 9.15
CA VAL A 171 -16.25 0.58 10.43
C VAL A 171 -15.61 1.44 11.51
N LEU A 172 -14.56 2.22 11.19
CA LEU A 172 -14.02 3.22 12.13
C LEU A 172 -15.08 4.23 12.58
N ASN A 173 -15.96 4.67 11.67
CA ASN A 173 -17.08 5.54 12.00
C ASN A 173 -18.05 4.87 12.99
N CYS A 174 -18.39 3.60 12.77
CA CYS A 174 -19.24 2.82 13.67
C CYS A 174 -18.65 2.71 15.09
N PHE A 175 -17.32 2.55 15.20
CA PHE A 175 -16.63 2.57 16.50
C PHE A 175 -16.79 3.92 17.23
N GLU A 176 -16.86 5.05 16.52
CA GLU A 176 -17.12 6.36 17.14
C GLU A 176 -18.52 6.45 17.73
N TYR A 177 -19.56 5.97 17.02
CA TYR A 177 -20.93 5.93 17.54
C TYR A 177 -21.05 5.07 18.80
N GLN A 178 -20.39 3.90 18.82
CA GLN A 178 -20.37 3.01 19.98
C GLN A 178 -19.68 3.67 21.18
N LYS A 179 -18.53 4.33 20.97
CA LYS A 179 -17.82 5.05 22.04
C LYS A 179 -18.68 6.16 22.64
N LEU A 180 -19.49 6.83 21.82
CA LEU A 180 -20.41 7.87 22.26
C LEU A 180 -21.69 7.31 22.91
N ARG A 181 -21.89 5.97 22.94
CA ARG A 181 -23.13 5.29 23.37
C ARG A 181 -24.40 5.84 22.71
N LYS A 182 -24.25 6.43 21.53
CA LYS A 182 -25.34 6.99 20.73
C LYS A 182 -25.52 6.09 19.53
N LEU A 183 -26.39 5.09 19.63
CA LEU A 183 -26.89 4.42 18.42
C LEU A 183 -27.93 5.38 17.80
N PRO A 184 -27.61 6.05 16.69
CA PRO A 184 -28.58 6.90 16.02
C PRO A 184 -29.76 6.05 15.54
N LYS A 185 -30.94 6.66 15.40
CA LYS A 185 -32.04 6.06 14.63
C LYS A 185 -31.51 5.69 13.24
N LEU A 186 -31.95 4.55 12.69
CA LEU A 186 -31.47 4.03 11.40
C LEU A 186 -31.52 5.07 10.28
N THR A 187 -32.56 5.91 10.25
CA THR A 187 -32.72 6.99 9.27
C THR A 187 -31.61 8.04 9.36
N ILE A 188 -31.20 8.42 10.56
CA ILE A 188 -30.10 9.37 10.80
C ILE A 188 -28.77 8.71 10.42
N PHE A 189 -28.58 7.45 10.80
CA PHE A 189 -27.37 6.70 10.45
C PHE A 189 -27.14 6.62 8.94
N ILE A 190 -28.21 6.29 8.18
CA ILE A 190 -28.15 6.23 6.72
C ILE A 190 -27.87 7.62 6.14
N LYS A 191 -28.53 8.67 6.65
CA LYS A 191 -28.32 10.04 6.20
C LYS A 191 -26.88 10.51 6.43
N ASP A 192 -26.31 10.21 7.60
CA ASP A 192 -24.94 10.59 7.96
C ASP A 192 -23.87 9.83 7.14
N ASN A 193 -24.23 8.68 6.56
CA ASN A 193 -23.34 7.82 5.79
C ASN A 193 -23.80 7.63 4.34
N PHE A 194 -24.64 8.53 3.83
CA PHE A 194 -25.28 8.36 2.51
C PHE A 194 -24.24 8.20 1.39
N LEU A 195 -23.14 8.95 1.44
CA LEU A 195 -22.07 8.83 0.43
C LEU A 195 -21.37 7.48 0.48
N PHE A 196 -21.23 6.86 1.64
CA PHE A 196 -20.70 5.51 1.74
C PHE A 196 -21.62 4.51 1.03
N PHE A 197 -22.93 4.55 1.32
CA PHE A 197 -23.90 3.65 0.72
C PHE A 197 -24.02 3.84 -0.80
N ILE A 198 -24.03 5.09 -1.28
CA ILE A 198 -24.00 5.36 -2.72
C ILE A 198 -22.71 4.82 -3.35
N SER A 199 -21.56 5.02 -2.71
CA SER A 199 -20.29 4.51 -3.23
C SER A 199 -20.29 2.99 -3.32
N LEU A 200 -20.86 2.31 -2.33
CA LEU A 200 -21.02 0.86 -2.33
C LEU A 200 -21.97 0.40 -3.45
N LEU A 201 -23.11 1.08 -3.63
CA LEU A 201 -24.05 0.78 -4.71
C LEU A 201 -23.43 0.97 -6.10
N LEU A 202 -22.66 2.05 -6.30
CA LEU A 202 -21.94 2.29 -7.55
C LEU A 202 -20.88 1.21 -7.80
N PHE A 203 -20.16 0.78 -6.77
CA PHE A 203 -19.20 -0.31 -6.88
C PHE A 203 -19.88 -1.65 -7.20
N MET A 204 -21.03 -1.95 -6.58
CA MET A 204 -21.81 -3.16 -6.88
C MET A 204 -22.36 -3.12 -8.31
N PHE A 205 -22.87 -1.97 -8.75
CA PHE A 205 -23.31 -1.78 -10.14
C PHE A 205 -22.16 -2.01 -11.12
N PHE A 206 -20.99 -1.41 -10.86
CA PHE A 206 -19.78 -1.65 -11.65
C PHE A 206 -19.43 -3.14 -11.70
N PHE A 207 -19.39 -3.81 -10.54
CA PHE A 207 -19.04 -5.22 -10.44
C PHE A 207 -19.99 -6.11 -11.26
N LEU A 208 -21.31 -5.88 -11.16
CA LEU A 208 -22.32 -6.64 -11.90
C LEU A 208 -22.23 -6.39 -13.42
N PHE A 209 -22.06 -5.13 -13.82
CA PHE A 209 -21.98 -4.75 -15.23
C PHE A 209 -20.69 -5.24 -15.89
N ASN A 210 -19.55 -5.11 -15.19
CA ASN A 210 -18.25 -5.59 -15.65
C ASN A 210 -18.07 -7.12 -15.50
N LYS A 211 -18.99 -7.79 -14.80
CA LYS A 211 -18.94 -9.21 -14.45
C LYS A 211 -17.67 -9.58 -13.67
N GLY A 212 -17.15 -8.67 -12.84
CA GLY A 212 -15.87 -8.84 -12.14
C GLY A 212 -15.25 -7.54 -11.66
N ILE A 213 -14.14 -7.64 -10.93
CA ILE A 213 -13.40 -6.48 -10.38
C ILE A 213 -12.36 -5.96 -11.37
N ALA A 214 -11.63 -6.86 -12.03
CA ALA A 214 -10.60 -6.51 -13.00
C ALA A 214 -11.19 -6.18 -14.39
N LEU A 215 -10.55 -5.23 -15.08
CA LEU A 215 -10.81 -4.88 -16.48
C LEU A 215 -9.83 -5.58 -17.43
N GLY A 216 -10.07 -5.42 -18.74
CA GLY A 216 -9.11 -5.81 -19.77
C GLY A 216 -9.02 -7.31 -20.07
N VAL A 217 -8.13 -7.67 -20.99
CA VAL A 217 -7.95 -9.05 -21.47
C VAL A 217 -7.14 -9.90 -20.49
N THR A 218 -6.44 -9.27 -19.56
CA THR A 218 -5.65 -9.92 -18.50
C THR A 218 -6.48 -10.34 -17.29
N LYS A 219 -7.82 -10.29 -17.38
CA LYS A 219 -8.73 -10.72 -16.32
C LYS A 219 -8.50 -12.16 -15.85
N ASN A 220 -8.08 -13.07 -16.73
CA ASN A 220 -7.75 -14.45 -16.37
C ASN A 220 -6.53 -14.57 -15.44
N MET A 221 -5.65 -13.56 -15.43
CA MET A 221 -4.50 -13.45 -14.50
C MET A 221 -4.90 -12.80 -13.17
N HIS A 222 -6.13 -12.26 -13.09
CA HIS A 222 -6.73 -11.66 -11.89
C HIS A 222 -8.11 -12.28 -11.64
N PRO A 223 -8.18 -13.59 -11.36
CA PRO A 223 -9.44 -14.28 -11.14
C PRO A 223 -10.23 -13.66 -9.99
N ASP A 224 -11.50 -13.36 -10.25
CA ASP A 224 -12.41 -12.88 -9.21
C ASP A 224 -12.63 -13.97 -8.15
N PHE A 225 -12.67 -13.57 -6.87
CA PHE A 225 -12.88 -14.47 -5.71
C PHE A 225 -11.81 -15.57 -5.50
N PHE A 226 -10.64 -15.45 -6.15
CA PHE A 226 -9.54 -16.37 -5.88
C PHE A 226 -8.92 -16.13 -4.51
N ILE A 227 -8.94 -17.13 -3.64
CA ILE A 227 -8.37 -17.03 -2.30
C ILE A 227 -6.90 -17.47 -2.36
N SER A 228 -6.00 -16.52 -2.10
CA SER A 228 -4.55 -16.75 -2.02
C SER A 228 -3.99 -16.26 -0.70
N LEU A 229 -3.27 -17.13 0.02
CA LEU A 229 -2.51 -16.73 1.21
C LEU A 229 -1.11 -16.19 0.86
N GLY A 230 -0.69 -16.27 -0.40
CA GLY A 230 0.66 -15.89 -0.84
C GLY A 230 1.02 -14.46 -0.47
N ASN A 231 0.14 -13.49 -0.73
CA ASN A 231 0.36 -12.09 -0.37
C ASN A 231 0.34 -11.84 1.15
N ILE A 232 -0.35 -12.67 1.93
CA ILE A 232 -0.36 -12.56 3.40
C ILE A 232 0.99 -13.03 3.96
N TYR A 233 1.50 -14.16 3.49
CA TYR A 233 2.84 -14.62 3.87
C TYR A 233 3.91 -13.66 3.38
N TRP A 234 3.78 -13.14 2.16
CA TRP A 234 4.67 -12.12 1.62
C TRP A 234 4.65 -10.84 2.46
N ALA A 235 3.49 -10.39 2.92
CA ALA A 235 3.38 -9.26 3.83
C ALA A 235 4.16 -9.50 5.13
N LEU A 236 4.05 -10.68 5.73
CA LEU A 236 4.75 -11.01 6.96
C LEU A 236 6.27 -11.15 6.75
N PHE A 237 6.68 -11.74 5.63
CA PHE A 237 8.09 -11.80 5.25
C PHE A 237 8.67 -10.40 5.00
N MET A 238 7.98 -9.56 4.23
CA MET A 238 8.40 -8.18 4.00
C MET A 238 8.36 -7.34 5.28
N PHE A 239 7.46 -7.64 6.22
CA PHE A 239 7.48 -7.02 7.53
C PHE A 239 8.76 -7.39 8.31
N PHE A 240 9.22 -8.64 8.20
CA PHE A 240 10.49 -9.07 8.81
C PHE A 240 11.66 -8.24 8.28
N LEU A 241 11.74 -8.15 6.95
CA LEU A 241 12.84 -7.48 6.25
C LEU A 241 12.81 -5.97 6.42
N LEU A 242 11.67 -5.32 6.18
CA LEU A 242 11.62 -3.85 6.20
C LEU A 242 11.75 -3.30 7.62
N PHE A 243 11.22 -3.99 8.63
CA PHE A 243 11.28 -3.53 10.01
C PHE A 243 12.36 -4.30 10.80
N PHE A 244 13.50 -4.62 10.19
CA PHE A 244 14.48 -5.52 10.78
C PHE A 244 15.03 -5.04 12.15
N PRO A 245 15.42 -3.76 12.35
CA PRO A 245 15.79 -3.24 13.67
C PRO A 245 14.69 -3.44 14.72
N LEU A 246 13.42 -3.21 14.35
CA LEU A 246 12.29 -3.43 15.23
C LEU A 246 12.16 -4.92 15.60
N ASN A 247 12.25 -5.78 14.59
CA ASN A 247 12.23 -7.23 14.76
C ASN A 247 13.37 -7.72 15.64
N LEU A 248 14.59 -7.19 15.51
CA LEU A 248 15.73 -7.50 16.38
C LEU A 248 15.47 -7.11 17.83
N THR A 249 14.94 -5.91 18.08
CA THR A 249 14.63 -5.48 19.46
C THR A 249 13.56 -6.34 20.12
N ASN A 250 12.59 -6.82 19.33
CA ASN A 250 11.51 -7.67 19.81
C ASN A 250 11.94 -9.10 20.15
N PHE A 251 13.12 -9.53 19.70
CA PHE A 251 13.59 -10.91 19.88
C PHE A 251 13.52 -11.37 21.34
N ARG A 252 13.99 -10.54 22.26
CA ARG A 252 13.99 -10.85 23.71
C ARG A 252 12.59 -11.01 24.31
N ILE A 253 11.59 -10.36 23.71
CA ILE A 253 10.19 -10.41 24.15
C ILE A 253 9.47 -11.60 23.49
N ILE A 254 9.75 -11.85 22.21
CA ILE A 254 9.12 -12.90 21.42
C ILE A 254 9.57 -14.29 21.86
N MET A 255 10.87 -14.48 22.14
CA MET A 255 11.42 -15.81 22.44
C MET A 255 10.73 -16.50 23.63
N PRO A 256 10.50 -15.85 24.79
CA PRO A 256 9.74 -16.46 25.88
C PRO A 256 8.27 -16.74 25.53
N ILE A 257 7.65 -15.94 24.66
CA ILE A 257 6.24 -16.12 24.24
C ILE A 257 6.11 -17.35 23.34
N PHE A 258 7.07 -17.53 22.43
CA PHE A 258 7.12 -18.63 21.47
C PHE A 258 7.08 -20.01 22.18
N PHE A 259 7.78 -20.14 23.31
CA PHE A 259 7.84 -21.39 24.08
C PHE A 259 6.73 -21.57 25.13
N LYS A 260 5.73 -20.68 25.19
CA LYS A 260 4.58 -20.90 26.07
C LYS A 260 3.74 -22.07 25.54
N LYS A 261 3.54 -23.11 26.36
CA LYS A 261 2.81 -24.35 25.98
C LYS A 261 1.50 -24.11 25.20
N LYS A 262 0.68 -23.14 25.64
CA LYS A 262 -0.60 -22.81 24.99
C LYS A 262 -0.45 -22.23 23.58
N LEU A 263 0.65 -21.51 23.32
CA LEU A 263 0.92 -20.89 22.03
C LEU A 263 1.73 -21.81 21.12
N LEU A 264 2.60 -22.66 21.68
CA LEU A 264 3.47 -23.56 20.92
C LEU A 264 2.69 -24.44 19.94
N LEU A 265 1.55 -25.02 20.35
CA LEU A 265 0.72 -25.80 19.45
C LEU A 265 0.17 -24.96 18.29
N ALA A 266 -0.30 -23.75 18.57
CA ALA A 266 -0.78 -22.83 17.54
C ALA A 266 0.34 -22.39 16.60
N THR A 267 1.55 -22.16 17.12
CA THR A 267 2.76 -21.87 16.35
C THR A 267 3.11 -23.02 15.41
N LEU A 268 3.17 -24.25 15.92
CA LEU A 268 3.50 -25.43 15.13
C LEU A 268 2.43 -25.71 14.07
N LEU A 269 1.15 -25.53 14.42
CA LEU A 269 0.05 -25.66 13.48
C LEU A 269 0.13 -24.60 12.37
N PHE A 270 0.41 -23.33 12.72
CA PHE A 270 0.60 -22.28 11.72
C PHE A 270 1.82 -22.56 10.84
N LEU A 271 2.93 -23.05 11.40
CA LEU A 271 4.11 -23.42 10.64
C LEU A 271 3.79 -24.51 9.62
N LEU A 272 3.09 -25.55 10.05
CA LEU A 272 2.64 -26.63 9.17
C LEU A 272 1.72 -26.08 8.06
N ILE A 273 0.69 -25.30 8.42
CA ILE A 273 -0.25 -24.73 7.47
C ILE A 273 0.50 -23.85 6.46
N SER A 274 1.27 -22.87 6.91
CA SER A 274 2.00 -21.94 6.04
C SER A 274 2.98 -22.64 5.11
N THR A 275 3.65 -23.70 5.57
CA THR A 275 4.55 -24.51 4.74
C THR A 275 3.80 -25.26 3.64
N LEU A 276 2.61 -25.79 3.94
CA LEU A 276 1.79 -26.56 3.00
C LEU A 276 1.00 -25.67 2.02
N THR A 277 0.60 -24.48 2.44
CA THR A 277 -0.23 -23.57 1.65
C THR A 277 0.56 -22.52 0.88
N PHE A 278 1.81 -22.22 1.26
CA PHE A 278 2.65 -21.31 0.49
C PHE A 278 3.00 -21.92 -0.86
N LYS A 279 2.39 -21.35 -1.91
CA LYS A 279 2.60 -21.77 -3.30
C LYS A 279 2.89 -20.54 -4.15
N ASN A 280 3.99 -20.60 -4.90
CA ASN A 280 4.36 -19.60 -5.88
C ASN A 280 3.92 -20.06 -7.29
N SER A 281 2.60 -20.08 -7.55
CA SER A 281 2.05 -20.65 -8.80
C SER A 281 1.79 -19.62 -9.91
N HIS A 282 1.84 -18.33 -9.61
CA HIS A 282 1.54 -17.31 -10.61
C HIS A 282 2.68 -17.20 -11.64
N PRO A 283 2.40 -17.19 -12.96
CA PRO A 283 3.45 -17.16 -13.98
C PRO A 283 4.42 -15.97 -13.88
N TRP A 284 3.91 -14.77 -13.61
CA TRP A 284 4.76 -13.59 -13.42
C TRP A 284 5.64 -13.64 -12.18
N ASN A 285 5.40 -14.54 -11.23
CA ASN A 285 6.29 -14.73 -10.09
C ASN A 285 7.50 -15.65 -10.40
N GLN A 286 7.65 -16.05 -11.67
CA GLN A 286 8.80 -16.84 -12.15
C GLN A 286 9.81 -16.00 -12.94
N ASN A 287 9.53 -14.71 -13.22
CA ASN A 287 10.47 -13.85 -13.93
C ASN A 287 11.64 -13.41 -13.02
N PHE A 288 12.87 -13.77 -13.35
CA PHE A 288 14.07 -13.40 -12.59
C PHE A 288 14.48 -11.93 -12.73
N GLU A 289 13.95 -11.17 -13.69
CA GLU A 289 14.22 -9.73 -13.80
C GLU A 289 13.62 -8.93 -12.62
N LEU A 290 12.58 -9.50 -12.00
CA LEU A 290 11.89 -8.92 -10.86
C LEU A 290 12.54 -9.44 -9.57
N LEU A 291 13.26 -8.58 -8.86
CA LEU A 291 13.99 -8.89 -7.64
C LEU A 291 13.10 -9.56 -6.58
N ARG A 292 11.82 -9.16 -6.46
CA ARG A 292 10.87 -9.78 -5.53
C ARG A 292 10.67 -11.28 -5.78
N ASN A 293 10.87 -11.74 -7.01
CA ASN A 293 10.65 -13.14 -7.37
C ASN A 293 11.78 -14.04 -6.87
N TRP A 294 12.98 -13.51 -6.64
CA TRP A 294 14.12 -14.30 -6.17
C TRP A 294 13.83 -15.01 -4.84
N PRO A 295 13.38 -14.32 -3.76
CA PRO A 295 13.00 -15.01 -2.53
C PRO A 295 11.78 -15.90 -2.73
N LEU A 296 10.79 -15.53 -3.57
CA LEU A 296 9.62 -16.37 -3.81
C LEU A 296 10.00 -17.73 -4.42
N ILE A 297 10.82 -17.72 -5.47
CA ILE A 297 11.33 -18.92 -6.14
C ILE A 297 12.20 -19.73 -5.18
N PHE A 298 13.12 -19.08 -4.45
CA PHE A 298 14.00 -19.73 -3.50
C PHE A 298 13.21 -20.46 -2.40
N PHE A 299 12.25 -19.77 -1.77
CA PHE A 299 11.46 -20.33 -0.68
C PHE A 299 10.45 -21.37 -1.14
N SER A 300 9.99 -21.33 -2.40
CA SER A 300 9.09 -22.36 -2.94
C SER A 300 9.80 -23.64 -3.43
N LYS A 301 11.13 -23.67 -3.48
CA LYS A 301 11.88 -24.74 -4.15
C LYS A 301 11.92 -26.07 -3.39
N THR A 302 12.05 -26.02 -2.06
CA THR A 302 12.19 -27.22 -1.22
C THR A 302 11.39 -27.07 0.06
N LEU A 303 10.99 -28.20 0.67
CA LEU A 303 10.30 -28.19 1.97
C LEU A 303 11.13 -27.47 3.05
N PHE A 304 12.45 -27.66 3.04
CA PHE A 304 13.36 -27.00 3.98
C PHE A 304 13.33 -25.48 3.83
N ASN A 305 13.37 -24.96 2.61
CA ASN A 305 13.31 -23.52 2.37
C ASN A 305 11.93 -22.96 2.78
N SER A 306 10.84 -23.66 2.45
CA SER A 306 9.49 -23.30 2.90
C SER A 306 9.36 -23.27 4.43
N LEU A 307 10.01 -24.20 5.14
CA LEU A 307 10.04 -24.21 6.60
C LEU A 307 10.78 -23.00 7.18
N ILE A 308 11.95 -22.64 6.63
CA ILE A 308 12.67 -21.42 7.01
C ILE A 308 11.79 -20.19 6.80
N TYR A 309 11.14 -20.11 5.65
CA TYR A 309 10.21 -19.02 5.34
C TYR A 309 9.06 -18.95 6.34
N GLY A 310 8.44 -20.09 6.67
CA GLY A 310 7.39 -20.19 7.68
C GLY A 310 7.82 -19.70 9.05
N ILE A 311 9.06 -20.00 9.48
CA ILE A 311 9.63 -19.50 10.74
C ILE A 311 9.72 -17.96 10.73
N ILE A 312 10.19 -17.37 9.63
CA ILE A 312 10.27 -15.91 9.48
C ILE A 312 8.88 -15.28 9.53
N VAL A 313 7.91 -15.86 8.81
CA VAL A 313 6.52 -15.40 8.77
C VAL A 313 5.88 -15.43 10.17
N ILE A 314 6.10 -16.50 10.93
CA ILE A 314 5.62 -16.64 12.32
C ILE A 314 6.27 -15.60 13.23
N TYR A 315 7.57 -15.41 13.10
CA TYR A 315 8.28 -14.40 13.87
C TYR A 315 7.66 -13.01 13.66
N SER A 316 7.38 -12.64 12.41
CA SER A 316 6.71 -11.39 12.07
C SER A 316 5.31 -11.27 12.68
N LEU A 317 4.54 -12.36 12.73
CA LEU A 317 3.24 -12.35 13.42
C LEU A 317 3.39 -12.01 14.91
N TYR A 318 4.33 -12.66 15.60
CA TYR A 318 4.61 -12.31 17.00
C TYR A 318 5.12 -10.87 17.14
N SER A 319 5.94 -10.41 16.21
CA SER A 319 6.44 -9.04 16.18
C SER A 319 5.32 -8.02 16.03
N LEU A 320 4.30 -8.28 15.21
CA LEU A 320 3.11 -7.43 15.10
C LEU A 320 2.30 -7.43 16.41
N VAL A 321 2.23 -8.54 17.13
CA VAL A 321 1.50 -8.64 18.40
C VAL A 321 2.19 -7.85 19.51
N VAL A 322 3.52 -7.87 19.59
CA VAL A 322 4.27 -7.15 20.64
C VAL A 322 4.42 -5.66 20.35
N ASN A 323 4.11 -5.22 19.13
CA ASN A 323 4.12 -3.81 18.73
C ASN A 323 2.71 -3.21 18.75
N PRO A 324 2.30 -2.56 19.85
CA PRO A 324 0.96 -2.02 19.95
C PRO A 324 0.71 -0.85 18.99
N LEU A 325 -0.53 -0.75 18.52
CA LEU A 325 -1.01 0.45 17.82
C LEU A 325 -1.41 1.55 18.82
N THR A 326 -1.45 2.80 18.37
CA THR A 326 -1.71 3.98 19.23
C THR A 326 -3.07 3.90 19.90
N GLU A 327 -4.10 3.48 19.15
CA GLU A 327 -5.48 3.36 19.62
C GLU A 327 -6.09 1.99 19.27
N ASN A 328 -7.02 1.50 20.10
CA ASN A 328 -7.68 0.20 19.90
C ASN A 328 -8.40 0.09 18.56
N ARG A 329 -9.03 1.18 18.09
CA ARG A 329 -9.74 1.18 16.79
C ARG A 329 -8.80 0.95 15.60
N PHE A 330 -7.52 1.27 15.72
CA PHE A 330 -6.56 1.06 14.64
C PHE A 330 -6.15 -0.40 14.46
N TYR A 331 -6.46 -1.29 15.41
CA TYR A 331 -6.26 -2.74 15.23
C TYR A 331 -7.15 -3.33 14.14
N LEU A 332 -8.18 -2.61 13.70
CA LEU A 332 -8.91 -2.92 12.47
C LEU A 332 -7.98 -2.94 11.24
N LEU A 333 -6.80 -2.31 11.28
CA LEU A 333 -5.81 -2.42 10.22
C LEU A 333 -5.53 -3.88 9.84
N TYR A 334 -5.42 -4.79 10.80
CA TYR A 334 -5.02 -6.18 10.54
C TYR A 334 -6.06 -6.97 9.74
N PRO A 335 -7.34 -7.09 10.15
CA PRO A 335 -8.33 -7.81 9.35
C PRO A 335 -8.55 -7.15 7.97
N PHE A 336 -8.53 -5.82 7.88
CA PHE A 336 -8.71 -5.14 6.60
C PHE A 336 -7.49 -5.30 5.67
N SER A 337 -6.27 -5.33 6.21
CA SER A 337 -5.07 -5.69 5.44
C SER A 337 -5.16 -7.12 4.95
N PHE A 338 -5.57 -8.07 5.81
CA PHE A 338 -5.79 -9.46 5.42
C PHE A 338 -6.77 -9.58 4.26
N PHE A 339 -7.96 -8.97 4.37
CA PHE A 339 -8.95 -8.98 3.28
C PHE A 339 -8.49 -8.24 2.03
N SER A 340 -7.61 -7.25 2.14
CA SER A 340 -7.05 -6.56 0.97
C SER A 340 -6.07 -7.41 0.17
N LEU A 341 -5.43 -8.38 0.81
CA LEU A 341 -4.41 -9.24 0.21
C LEU A 341 -4.95 -10.61 -0.20
N LEU A 342 -5.98 -11.10 0.50
CA LEU A 342 -6.58 -12.41 0.29
C LEU A 342 -7.04 -12.69 -1.16
N PRO A 343 -7.69 -11.75 -1.89
CA PRO A 343 -8.22 -12.04 -3.22
C PRO A 343 -7.17 -11.94 -4.35
N ILE A 344 -5.88 -11.81 -4.02
CA ILE A 344 -4.83 -11.47 -4.98
C ILE A 344 -3.92 -12.68 -5.21
N TRP A 345 -3.99 -13.25 -6.42
CA TRP A 345 -3.16 -14.40 -6.81
C TRP A 345 -1.69 -14.03 -7.01
N LEU A 346 -1.40 -12.99 -7.80
CA LEU A 346 -0.05 -12.48 -8.02
C LEU A 346 0.57 -11.99 -6.71
N ILE A 347 1.71 -12.54 -6.31
CA ILE A 347 2.43 -12.06 -5.14
C ILE A 347 3.25 -10.83 -5.55
N ASP A 348 2.94 -9.66 -4.97
CA ASP A 348 3.58 -8.40 -5.35
C ASP A 348 3.67 -7.42 -4.17
N SER A 349 4.85 -6.81 -4.01
CA SER A 349 5.11 -5.86 -2.93
C SER A 349 4.24 -4.59 -3.02
N ARG A 350 3.72 -4.24 -4.20
CA ARG A 350 2.86 -3.06 -4.40
C ARG A 350 1.55 -3.16 -3.63
N TYR A 351 1.03 -4.37 -3.39
CA TYR A 351 -0.18 -4.56 -2.61
C TYR A 351 0.01 -4.24 -1.12
N LEU A 352 1.26 -4.23 -0.65
CA LEU A 352 1.62 -3.97 0.75
C LEU A 352 1.76 -2.47 1.08
N ILE A 353 1.75 -1.59 0.07
CA ILE A 353 2.02 -0.16 0.26
C ILE A 353 1.02 0.47 1.23
N ILE A 354 -0.30 0.26 1.04
CA ILE A 354 -1.31 0.83 1.95
C ILE A 354 -1.23 0.17 3.35
N PRO A 355 -1.24 -1.18 3.49
CA PRO A 355 -1.08 -1.83 4.79
C PRO A 355 0.13 -1.33 5.59
N PHE A 356 1.32 -1.26 4.98
CA PHE A 356 2.54 -0.85 5.66
C PHE A 356 2.57 0.64 5.97
N SER A 357 2.05 1.47 5.07
CA SER A 357 1.97 2.90 5.35
C SER A 357 1.01 3.19 6.50
N LEU A 358 -0.13 2.50 6.56
CA LEU A 358 -1.05 2.60 7.70
C LEU A 358 -0.44 2.00 8.97
N TYR A 359 0.35 0.93 8.88
CA TYR A 359 1.09 0.40 10.03
C TYR A 359 2.08 1.43 10.58
N ILE A 360 2.90 2.07 9.73
CA ILE A 360 3.80 3.17 10.13
C ILE A 360 3.01 4.28 10.82
N LEU A 361 1.86 4.64 10.27
CA LEU A 361 0.99 5.68 10.79
C LEU A 361 0.41 5.33 12.17
N PHE A 362 -0.11 4.12 12.35
CA PHE A 362 -0.86 3.70 13.54
C PHE A 362 -0.01 3.05 14.64
N ARG A 363 1.17 2.52 14.36
CA ARG A 363 2.01 1.89 15.40
C ARG A 363 2.44 2.90 16.45
N ARG A 364 2.54 2.48 17.71
CA ARG A 364 3.20 3.31 18.72
C ARG A 364 4.67 3.46 18.34
N THR A 365 5.17 4.68 18.51
CA THR A 365 6.58 4.96 18.28
C THR A 365 7.38 4.40 19.45
N ASN A 366 8.47 3.71 19.14
CA ASN A 366 9.39 3.19 20.16
C ASN A 366 10.44 4.26 20.53
N ASN A 367 11.54 3.86 21.16
CA ASN A 367 12.63 4.79 21.44
C ASN A 367 13.15 5.42 20.13
N ILE A 368 13.66 6.66 20.23
CA ILE A 368 14.06 7.42 19.04
C ILE A 368 15.20 6.75 18.25
N LEU A 369 16.12 6.06 18.93
CA LEU A 369 17.25 5.39 18.29
C LEU A 369 16.79 4.26 17.37
N LEU A 370 15.82 3.46 17.80
CA LEU A 370 15.23 2.39 17.03
C LEU A 370 14.49 2.94 15.81
N GLU A 371 13.75 4.03 16.00
CA GLU A 371 13.05 4.69 14.90
C GLU A 371 14.00 5.27 13.86
N LEU A 372 15.13 5.82 14.30
CA LEU A 372 16.21 6.30 13.42
C LEU A 372 16.90 5.13 12.71
N ALA A 373 17.08 3.99 13.36
CA ALA A 373 17.61 2.78 12.73
C ALA A 373 16.69 2.28 11.61
N VAL A 374 15.37 2.23 11.85
CA VAL A 374 14.37 1.90 10.81
C VAL A 374 14.41 2.91 9.66
N VAL A 375 14.55 4.21 9.94
CA VAL A 375 14.72 5.24 8.90
C VAL A 375 15.99 5.00 8.08
N GLY A 376 17.11 4.70 8.74
CA GLY A 376 18.40 4.43 8.08
C GLY A 376 18.30 3.23 7.13
N GLU A 377 17.71 2.14 7.59
CA GLU A 377 17.41 0.97 6.77
C GLU A 377 16.51 1.31 5.58
N PHE A 378 15.41 2.02 5.83
CA PHE A 378 14.48 2.44 4.79
C PHE A 378 15.15 3.28 3.70
N ILE A 379 16.00 4.24 4.09
CA ILE A 379 16.77 5.05 3.14
C ILE A 379 17.74 4.16 2.35
N ALA A 380 18.49 3.28 3.03
CA ALA A 380 19.46 2.41 2.38
C ALA A 380 18.80 1.48 1.34
N LEU A 381 17.73 0.77 1.73
CA LEU A 381 16.99 -0.10 0.82
C LEU A 381 16.32 0.67 -0.32
N SER A 382 15.75 1.85 -0.03
CA SER A 382 15.14 2.73 -1.05
C SER A 382 16.16 3.16 -2.11
N LEU A 383 17.35 3.59 -1.68
CA LEU A 383 18.42 4.01 -2.58
C LEU A 383 18.99 2.83 -3.36
N PHE A 384 19.10 1.65 -2.75
CA PHE A 384 19.51 0.42 -3.44
C PHE A 384 18.52 0.03 -4.55
N PHE A 385 17.21 0.00 -4.25
CA PHE A 385 16.20 -0.30 -5.26
C PHE A 385 16.15 0.77 -6.35
N TYR A 386 16.21 2.05 -5.98
CA TYR A 386 16.27 3.15 -6.95
C TYR A 386 17.49 3.05 -7.86
N TRP A 387 18.66 2.71 -7.32
CA TRP A 387 19.88 2.49 -8.10
C TRP A 387 19.74 1.32 -9.07
N GLY A 388 19.08 0.23 -8.67
CA GLY A 388 18.75 -0.90 -9.56
C GLY A 388 17.89 -0.48 -10.74
N TYR A 389 16.85 0.33 -10.51
CA TYR A 389 16.00 0.90 -11.57
C TYR A 389 16.76 1.86 -12.49
N LEU A 390 17.59 2.75 -11.90
CA LEU A 390 18.35 3.74 -12.66
C LEU A 390 19.31 3.08 -13.65
N ASN A 391 19.94 1.97 -13.25
CA ASN A 391 20.90 1.22 -14.06
C ASN A 391 20.27 0.03 -14.81
N GLN A 392 18.95 -0.15 -14.74
CA GLN A 392 18.21 -1.26 -15.39
C GLN A 392 18.74 -2.65 -15.02
N LEU A 393 19.20 -2.83 -13.77
CA LEU A 393 19.77 -4.09 -13.30
C LEU A 393 18.70 -5.07 -12.81
N PHE A 394 17.68 -4.55 -12.13
CA PHE A 394 16.54 -5.31 -11.61
C PHE A 394 15.39 -4.35 -11.30
N TYR A 395 14.17 -4.91 -11.21
CA TYR A 395 12.96 -4.19 -10.84
C TYR A 395 12.31 -4.81 -9.60
N LEU A 396 11.49 -4.06 -8.88
CA LEU A 396 10.80 -4.54 -7.67
C LEU A 396 9.56 -5.33 -8.02
#